data_AF-A0A7C1YFK3-F1
#
_entry.id   AF-A0A7C1YFK3-F1
#
_cell.length_a   1.000
_cell.length_b   1.000
_cell.length_c   1.000
_cell.angle_alpha   90.00
_cell.angle_beta   90.00
_cell.angle_gamma   90.00
#
_symmetry.space_group_name_H-M   'P 1'
#
loop_
_entity.id
_entity.type
_entity.pdbx_description
1 polymer ?
#
loop_
_entity_poly.entity_id
_entity_poly.type
_entity_poly.pdbx_seq_one_letter_code
_entity_poly.pdbx_strand_id
1 'polypeptide(L)'
;MATAEANMPPLTQAEIRKAYLGVAIRKGGYDIIPVRNVTDPLLYEVFLQKIIFMSARKYEHQLTNRVLKWGGRRPARYSSLLLLAKDLKQHPGTITYMWARTLEAVPGTKVVQELWAGPVN
;
A
#
# COMPACT_ATOMS: atom_id res chain seq x y z
N MET A 1 2.29 5.51 29.81
CA MET A 1 1.79 5.86 28.47
C MET A 1 1.96 4.62 27.60
N ALA A 2 0.87 3.93 27.26
CA ALA A 2 0.93 2.70 26.48
C ALA A 2 1.27 3.04 25.02
N THR A 3 2.49 2.70 24.59
CA THR A 3 2.79 2.54 23.17
C THR A 3 1.86 1.46 22.64
N ALA A 4 0.83 1.85 21.89
CA ALA A 4 0.03 0.92 21.13
C ALA A 4 0.97 0.26 20.12
N GLU A 5 1.53 -0.89 20.49
CA GLU A 5 2.07 -1.83 19.52
C GLU A 5 0.94 -2.06 18.52
N ALA A 6 1.05 -1.46 17.34
CA ALA A 6 0.03 -1.54 16.31
C ALA A 6 -0.06 -2.99 15.86
N ASN A 7 -0.84 -3.79 16.57
CA ASN A 7 -1.06 -5.20 16.27
C ASN A 7 -2.12 -5.31 15.18
N MET A 8 -1.83 -4.68 14.05
CA MET A 8 -2.63 -4.78 12.85
C MET A 8 -2.64 -6.25 12.42
N PRO A 9 -3.82 -6.87 12.29
CA PRO A 9 -3.90 -8.25 11.85
C PRO A 9 -3.39 -8.38 10.41
N PRO A 10 -2.82 -9.54 10.04
CA PRO A 10 -2.30 -9.75 8.69
C PRO A 10 -3.39 -9.51 7.65
N LEU A 11 -3.03 -8.89 6.53
CA LEU A 11 -3.95 -8.62 5.43
C LEU A 11 -3.76 -9.66 4.33
N THR A 12 -4.85 -10.29 3.90
CA THR A 12 -4.82 -11.19 2.74
C THR A 12 -4.52 -10.40 1.47
N GLN A 13 -3.93 -11.06 0.47
CA GLN A 13 -3.66 -10.43 -0.83
C GLN A 13 -4.94 -9.89 -1.48
N ALA A 14 -6.08 -10.54 -1.27
CA ALA A 14 -7.38 -10.06 -1.76
C ALA A 14 -7.83 -8.76 -1.09
N GLU A 15 -7.65 -8.62 0.23
CA GLU A 15 -7.93 -7.37 0.98
C GLU A 15 -6.99 -6.25 0.51
N ILE A 16 -5.70 -6.54 0.34
CA ILE A 16 -4.72 -5.59 -0.16
C ILE A 16 -5.12 -5.11 -1.55
N ARG A 17 -5.41 -6.03 -2.47
CA ARG A 17 -5.86 -5.70 -3.82
C ARG A 17 -7.11 -4.80 -3.77
N LYS A 18 -8.10 -5.15 -2.97
CA LYS A 18 -9.33 -4.34 -2.80
C LYS A 18 -9.01 -2.94 -2.30
N ALA A 19 -8.18 -2.80 -1.26
CA ALA A 19 -7.76 -1.50 -0.75
C ALA A 19 -7.12 -0.66 -1.86
N TYR A 20 -6.13 -1.20 -2.57
CA TYR A 20 -5.43 -0.49 -3.64
C TYR A 20 -6.30 -0.19 -4.87
N LEU A 21 -7.43 -0.87 -5.05
CA LEU A 21 -8.44 -0.53 -6.06
C LEU A 21 -9.43 0.55 -5.58
N GLY A 22 -9.27 1.06 -4.36
CA GLY A 22 -10.15 2.07 -3.76
C GLY A 22 -11.39 1.49 -3.07
N VAL A 23 -11.39 0.21 -2.67
CA VAL A 23 -12.43 -0.33 -1.79
C VAL A 23 -12.06 0.05 -0.35
N ALA A 24 -12.98 0.62 0.42
CA ALA A 24 -12.76 0.82 1.85
C ALA A 24 -12.67 -0.54 2.56
N ILE A 25 -11.62 -0.75 3.36
CA ILE A 25 -11.43 -1.95 4.18
C ILE A 25 -11.23 -1.49 5.61
N ARG A 26 -11.87 -2.19 6.56
CA ARG A 26 -11.67 -2.00 8.00
C ARG A 26 -11.27 -3.34 8.62
N LYS A 27 -10.16 -3.38 9.37
CA LYS A 27 -9.65 -4.62 9.97
C LYS A 27 -8.92 -4.34 11.27
N GLY A 28 -9.22 -5.13 12.30
CA GLY A 28 -8.58 -5.00 13.62
C GLY A 28 -8.73 -3.61 14.24
N GLY A 29 -9.85 -2.93 13.99
CA GLY A 29 -10.09 -1.55 14.47
C GLY A 29 -9.48 -0.45 13.61
N TYR A 30 -8.69 -0.78 12.58
CA TYR A 30 -8.06 0.18 11.68
C TYR A 30 -8.84 0.33 10.38
N ASP A 31 -8.97 1.57 9.90
CA ASP A 31 -9.32 1.83 8.51
C ASP A 31 -8.05 1.71 7.65
N ILE A 32 -8.10 0.85 6.64
CA ILE A 32 -6.94 0.58 5.79
C ILE A 32 -6.77 1.71 4.78
N ILE A 33 -5.67 2.44 4.89
CA ILE A 33 -5.36 3.57 4.01
C ILE A 33 -4.20 3.18 3.09
N PRO A 34 -4.48 2.74 1.85
CA PRO A 34 -3.41 2.37 0.93
C PRO A 34 -2.71 3.62 0.39
N VAL A 35 -1.38 3.58 0.39
CA VAL A 35 -0.53 4.58 -0.28
C VAL A 35 0.43 3.89 -1.25
N ARG A 36 0.67 4.54 -2.38
CA ARG A 36 1.46 4.02 -3.51
C ARG A 36 2.89 4.50 -3.37
N ASN A 37 3.79 3.54 -3.14
CA ASN A 37 5.22 3.78 -3.16
C ASN A 37 5.75 3.73 -4.60
N VAL A 38 6.12 4.88 -5.15
CA VAL A 38 6.70 5.00 -6.49
C VAL A 38 8.14 5.49 -6.45
N THR A 39 8.83 5.32 -5.32
CA THR A 39 10.25 5.68 -5.19
C THR A 39 11.14 4.86 -6.13
N ASP A 40 10.68 3.66 -6.49
CA ASP A 40 11.31 2.75 -7.42
C ASP A 40 10.29 2.36 -8.52
N PRO A 41 10.56 2.71 -9.80
CA PRO A 41 9.68 2.35 -10.92
C PRO A 41 9.46 0.85 -11.07
N LEU A 42 10.48 0.02 -10.83
CA LEU A 42 10.41 -1.43 -10.97
C LEU A 42 9.54 -2.03 -9.86
N LEU A 43 9.67 -1.53 -8.62
CA LEU A 43 8.77 -1.89 -7.52
C LEU A 43 7.32 -1.62 -7.88
N TYR A 44 7.05 -0.42 -8.41
CA TYR A 44 5.69 -0.03 -8.78
C TYR A 44 5.14 -0.93 -9.88
N GLU A 45 5.94 -1.21 -10.91
CA GLU A 45 5.54 -2.09 -12.02
C GLU A 45 5.26 -3.52 -11.54
N VAL A 46 6.15 -4.11 -10.74
CA VAL A 46 5.98 -5.45 -10.17
C VAL A 46 4.73 -5.51 -9.31
N PHE A 47 4.49 -4.50 -8.46
CA PHE A 47 3.28 -4.43 -7.65
C PHE A 47 2.01 -4.43 -8.52
N LEU A 48 1.99 -3.60 -9.57
CA LEU A 48 0.86 -3.51 -10.47
C LEU A 48 0.62 -4.82 -11.24
N GLN A 49 1.66 -5.43 -11.77
CA GLN A 49 1.53 -6.63 -12.60
C GLN A 49 1.25 -7.88 -11.77
N LYS A 50 1.92 -8.06 -10.62
CA LYS A 50 1.86 -9.30 -9.83
C LYS A 50 0.80 -9.29 -8.74
N ILE A 51 0.44 -8.11 -8.22
CA ILE A 51 -0.52 -7.98 -7.11
C ILE A 51 -1.83 -7.39 -7.59
N ILE A 52 -1.75 -6.33 -8.40
CA ILE A 52 -2.94 -5.67 -8.97
C ILE A 52 -3.37 -6.30 -10.30
N PHE A 53 -2.57 -7.17 -10.92
CA PHE A 53 -2.87 -7.80 -12.21
C PHE A 53 -3.35 -6.79 -13.27
N MET A 54 -2.69 -5.63 -13.31
CA MET A 54 -3.01 -4.54 -14.23
C MET A 54 -1.76 -3.81 -14.71
N SER A 55 -1.84 -3.25 -15.92
CA SER A 55 -0.88 -2.23 -16.35
C SER A 55 -1.14 -0.91 -15.60
N ALA A 56 -0.13 -0.05 -15.53
CA ALA A 56 -0.24 1.28 -14.91
C ALA A 56 -1.39 2.09 -15.52
N ARG A 57 -1.54 2.09 -16.85
CA ARG A 57 -2.63 2.79 -17.55
C ARG A 57 -4.00 2.28 -17.12
N LYS A 58 -4.20 0.95 -17.05
CA LYS A 58 -5.48 0.35 -16.65
C LYS A 58 -5.79 0.67 -15.19
N TYR A 59 -4.79 0.60 -14.33
CA TYR A 59 -4.92 0.91 -12.91
C TYR A 59 -5.33 2.37 -12.69
N GLU A 60 -4.67 3.32 -13.34
CA GLU A 60 -5.01 4.75 -13.21
C GLU A 60 -6.41 5.07 -13.74
N HIS A 61 -6.80 4.48 -14.87
CA HIS A 61 -8.15 4.62 -15.40
C HIS A 61 -9.20 4.05 -14.44
N GLN A 62 -8.94 2.90 -13.82
CA GLN A 62 -9.84 2.32 -12.83
C GLN A 62 -10.00 3.21 -11.59
N LEU A 63 -8.89 3.73 -11.04
CA LEU A 63 -8.94 4.65 -9.91
C LEU A 63 -9.76 5.90 -10.24
N THR A 64 -9.51 6.49 -11.41
CA THR A 64 -10.21 7.69 -11.87
C THR A 64 -11.71 7.46 -11.99
N ASN A 65 -12.12 6.36 -12.64
CA ASN A 65 -13.53 5.99 -12.77
C ASN A 65 -14.19 5.75 -11.42
N ARG A 66 -13.45 5.20 -10.46
CA ARG A 66 -14.00 4.90 -9.15
C ARG A 66 -14.23 6.15 -8.31
N VAL A 67 -13.27 7.08 -8.33
CA VAL A 67 -13.41 8.40 -7.68
C VAL A 67 -14.62 9.13 -8.26
N LEU A 68 -14.74 9.17 -9.59
CA LEU A 68 -15.82 9.87 -10.29
C LEU A 68 -17.21 9.25 -10.01
N LYS A 69 -17.31 7.92 -10.00
CA LYS A 69 -18.61 7.23 -9.87
C LYS A 69 -19.08 7.05 -8.43
N TRP A 70 -18.17 6.89 -7.49
CA TRP A 70 -18.49 6.42 -6.13
C TRP A 70 -17.90 7.28 -5.01
N GLY A 71 -17.23 8.40 -5.34
CA GLY A 71 -16.63 9.29 -4.33
C GLY A 71 -15.48 8.67 -3.54
N GLY A 72 -14.86 7.60 -4.06
CA GLY A 72 -13.75 6.91 -3.39
C GLY A 72 -12.48 7.78 -3.30
N ARG A 73 -11.58 7.47 -2.35
CA ARG A 73 -10.27 8.13 -2.27
C ARG A 73 -9.25 7.44 -3.17
N ARG A 74 -8.58 8.21 -4.01
CA ARG A 74 -7.41 7.75 -4.76
C ARG A 74 -6.25 7.54 -3.77
N PRO A 75 -5.60 6.37 -3.76
CA PRO A 75 -4.40 6.14 -2.95
C PRO A 75 -3.36 7.23 -3.23
N ALA A 76 -2.86 7.88 -2.16
CA ALA A 76 -1.81 8.88 -2.28
C ALA A 76 -0.56 8.27 -2.94
N ARG A 77 0.22 9.10 -3.63
CA ARG A 77 1.42 8.65 -4.35
C ARG A 77 2.64 9.33 -3.72
N TYR A 78 3.63 8.53 -3.33
CA TYR A 78 4.88 9.00 -2.74
C TYR A 78 6.07 8.63 -3.62
N SER A 79 6.80 9.64 -4.09
CA SER A 79 8.08 9.50 -4.80
C SER A 79 9.29 9.73 -3.90
N SER A 80 9.07 10.02 -2.61
CA SER A 80 10.13 10.20 -1.60
C SER A 80 9.91 9.24 -0.44
N LEU A 81 10.92 8.44 -0.13
CA LEU A 81 10.89 7.49 0.98
C LEU A 81 10.73 8.19 2.33
N LEU A 82 11.33 9.38 2.49
CA LEU A 82 11.22 10.18 3.71
C LEU A 82 9.77 10.64 3.94
N LEU A 83 9.11 11.15 2.91
CA LEU A 83 7.70 11.58 3.01
C LEU A 83 6.78 10.39 3.28
N LEU A 84 7.03 9.25 2.62
CA LEU A 84 6.30 8.00 2.86
C LEU A 84 6.46 7.53 4.31
N ALA A 85 7.69 7.51 4.82
CA ALA A 85 7.99 7.11 6.20
C ALA A 85 7.30 8.02 7.22
N LYS A 86 7.26 9.32 6.95
CA LYS A 86 6.56 10.30 7.79
C LYS A 86 5.05 10.02 7.82
N ASP A 87 4.45 9.75 6.66
CA ASP A 87 3.02 9.45 6.54
C ASP A 87 2.62 8.17 7.29
N LEU A 88 3.41 7.10 7.11
CA LEU A 88 3.20 5.82 7.78
C LEU A 88 3.23 5.95 9.31
N LYS A 89 4.07 6.83 9.85
CA LYS A 89 4.15 7.10 11.30
C LYS A 89 2.97 7.92 11.82
N GLN A 90 2.43 8.82 11.00
CA GLN A 90 1.38 9.74 11.42
C GLN A 90 -0.02 9.12 11.35
N HIS A 91 -0.23 8.15 10.47
CA HIS A 91 -1.55 7.61 10.17
C HIS A 91 -1.59 6.09 10.41
N PRO A 92 -1.95 5.63 11.62
CA PRO A 92 -2.15 4.21 11.90
C PRO A 92 -3.16 3.57 10.93
N GLY A 93 -2.85 2.37 10.44
CA GLY A 93 -3.66 1.70 9.41
C GLY A 93 -3.25 2.03 7.97
N THR A 94 -2.28 2.93 7.77
CA THR A 94 -1.71 3.21 6.46
C THR A 94 -0.80 2.06 6.03
N ILE A 95 -1.02 1.57 4.81
CA ILE A 95 -0.24 0.47 4.23
C ILE A 95 0.45 0.92 2.95
N THR A 96 1.66 0.42 2.76
CA THR A 96 2.42 0.58 1.52
C THR A 96 3.07 -0.74 1.09
N TYR A 97 3.63 -0.78 -0.10
CA TYR A 97 4.47 -1.88 -0.58
C TYR A 97 5.91 -1.39 -0.75
N MET A 98 6.86 -2.28 -0.50
CA MET A 98 8.29 -2.01 -0.65
C MET A 98 9.05 -3.33 -0.78
N TRP A 99 10.30 -3.26 -1.24
CA TRP A 99 11.18 -4.42 -1.22
C TRP A 99 11.56 -4.77 0.22
N ALA A 100 11.71 -6.06 0.52
CA ALA A 100 12.13 -6.50 1.86
C ALA A 100 13.46 -5.84 2.29
N ARG A 101 14.42 -5.76 1.36
CA ARG A 101 15.72 -5.07 1.58
C ARG A 101 15.63 -3.58 1.94
N THR A 102 14.49 -2.94 1.66
CA THR A 102 14.29 -1.51 1.96
C THR A 102 13.61 -1.25 3.31
N LEU A 103 13.15 -2.30 4.00
CA LEU A 103 12.49 -2.18 5.31
C LEU A 103 13.40 -1.52 6.36
N GLU A 104 14.69 -1.83 6.35
CA GLU A 104 15.66 -1.28 7.30
C GLU A 104 15.78 0.25 7.20
N ALA A 105 15.55 0.82 6.01
CA ALA A 105 15.58 2.25 5.78
C ALA A 105 14.31 2.98 6.30
N VAL A 106 13.28 2.24 6.73
CA VAL A 106 12.00 2.80 7.18
C VAL A 106 11.68 2.34 8.61
N PRO A 107 12.34 2.92 9.62
CA PRO A 107 12.16 2.53 11.01
C PRO A 107 10.73 2.81 11.48
N GLY A 108 10.16 1.86 12.23
CA GLY A 108 8.79 1.94 12.75
C GLY A 108 7.74 1.36 11.80
N THR A 109 8.14 0.63 10.76
CA THR A 109 7.21 -0.14 9.92
C THR A 109 7.16 -1.60 10.35
N LYS A 110 6.01 -2.24 10.12
CA LYS A 110 5.79 -3.66 10.34
C LYS A 110 5.31 -4.29 9.03
N VAL A 111 5.86 -5.45 8.69
CA VAL A 111 5.39 -6.24 7.56
C VAL A 111 4.04 -6.85 7.92
N VAL A 112 2.99 -6.50 7.17
CA VAL A 112 1.62 -7.02 7.37
C VAL A 112 1.28 -8.20 6.46
N GLN A 113 2.04 -8.36 5.37
CA GLN A 113 1.89 -9.45 4.40
C GLN A 113 3.11 -9.48 3.46
N GLU A 114 3.61 -10.67 3.17
CA GLU A 114 4.52 -10.89 2.05
C GLU A 114 3.72 -11.02 0.75
N LEU A 115 4.00 -10.15 -0.22
CA LEU A 115 3.20 -10.05 -1.44
C LEU A 115 3.70 -10.97 -2.56
N TRP A 116 5.02 -11.15 -2.65
CA TRP A 116 5.67 -11.88 -3.74
C TRP A 116 7.15 -12.14 -3.40
N ALA A 117 7.65 -13.32 -3.76
CA ALA A 117 9.03 -13.78 -3.50
C ALA A 117 9.66 -14.48 -4.72
N GLY A 118 9.48 -13.91 -5.92
CA GLY A 118 10.02 -14.47 -7.16
C GLY A 118 11.29 -13.75 -7.66
N PRO A 119 11.90 -14.22 -8.75
CA PRO A 119 12.99 -13.51 -9.41
C PRO A 119 12.46 -12.26 -10.15
N VAL A 120 13.14 -11.13 -9.97
CA VAL A 120 12.93 -9.91 -10.75
C VAL A 120 13.84 -10.04 -11.97
N ASN A 121 13.37 -10.73 -13.01
CA ASN A 121 14.09 -10.87 -14.28
C ASN A 121 14.00 -9.59 -15.11
#